data_AF-A0A5Q0H7P1-F1
#
_entry.id   AF-A0A5Q0H7P1-F1
#
_cell.length_a   1.000
_cell.length_b   1.000
_cell.length_c   1.000
_cell.angle_alpha   90.00
_cell.angle_beta   90.00
_cell.angle_gamma   90.00
#
_symmetry.space_group_name_H-M   'P 1'
#
loop_
_entity.id
_entity.type
_entity.pdbx_description
1 polymer ?
#
loop_
_entity_poly.entity_id
_entity_poly.type
_entity_poly.pdbx_seq_one_letter_code
_entity_poly.pdbx_strand_id
1 'polypeptide(L)'
;MNPHEDDEEDDFDPEDEDDFDEEDDEDDDLFGVTSDARTICHLCGGAGFIANPTAAVIGGVPRTVDNGRECPHCNGARKFPGLVPPL
;
A
#
# COMPACT_ATOMS: atom_id res chain seq x y z
N MET A 1 7.62 57.48 -15.86
CA MET A 1 8.41 57.28 -14.64
C MET A 1 8.30 55.80 -14.30
N ASN A 2 9.31 55.00 -14.69
CA ASN A 2 9.75 53.85 -13.88
C ASN A 2 10.24 54.42 -12.53
N PRO A 3 10.08 53.75 -11.36
CA PRO A 3 10.71 52.44 -11.09
C PRO A 3 10.00 51.53 -10.04
N HIS A 4 10.36 50.24 -10.06
CA HIS A 4 10.46 49.24 -8.96
C HIS A 4 10.78 47.93 -9.72
N GLU A 5 12.02 47.46 -9.95
CA GLU A 5 13.19 47.31 -9.08
C GLU A 5 12.79 46.73 -7.73
N ASP A 6 12.62 45.41 -7.68
CA ASP A 6 13.33 44.52 -6.75
C ASP A 6 13.19 43.07 -7.28
N ASP A 7 14.20 42.69 -8.07
CA ASP A 7 14.57 41.34 -8.45
C ASP A 7 15.11 40.68 -7.17
N GLU A 8 14.25 40.03 -6.38
CA GLU A 8 14.72 39.10 -5.37
C GLU A 8 14.94 37.76 -6.09
N GLU A 9 16.13 37.63 -6.67
CA GLU A 9 16.70 36.36 -7.07
C GLU A 9 16.67 35.44 -5.84
N ASP A 10 15.74 34.48 -5.84
CA ASP A 10 15.68 33.42 -4.86
C ASP A 10 16.97 32.60 -5.02
N ASP A 11 17.97 32.93 -4.19
CA ASP A 11 19.28 32.29 -4.10
C ASP A 11 19.06 30.83 -3.70
N PHE A 12 18.83 29.98 -4.69
CA PHE A 12 18.84 28.53 -4.53
C PHE A 12 20.29 28.13 -4.26
N ASP A 13 20.65 28.04 -2.97
CA ASP A 13 21.94 27.54 -2.52
C ASP A 13 21.96 26.00 -2.64
N PRO A 14 22.66 25.43 -3.63
CA PRO A 14 22.68 23.98 -3.86
C PRO A 14 23.58 23.24 -2.85
N GLU A 15 24.25 23.94 -1.92
CA GLU A 15 25.13 23.32 -0.93
C GLU A 15 24.41 22.91 0.38
N ASP A 16 23.12 23.21 0.51
CA ASP A 16 22.24 22.79 1.63
C ASP A 16 21.44 21.51 1.28
N GLU A 17 21.98 20.66 0.40
CA GLU A 17 21.32 19.45 -0.13
C GLU A 17 21.65 18.15 0.62
N ASP A 18 22.45 18.18 1.69
CA ASP A 18 23.04 16.97 2.31
C ASP A 18 22.58 16.67 3.75
N ASP A 19 21.29 16.79 4.06
CA ASP A 19 20.72 16.16 5.27
C ASP A 19 19.33 15.55 5.02
N PHE A 20 19.16 14.91 3.85
CA PHE A 20 18.20 13.82 3.77
C PHE A 20 18.78 12.67 4.59
N ASP A 21 18.44 12.65 5.89
CA ASP A 21 18.49 11.46 6.73
C ASP A 21 17.85 10.33 5.90
N GLU A 22 18.70 9.51 5.28
CA GLU A 22 18.33 8.26 4.63
C GLU A 22 17.95 7.35 5.80
N GLU A 23 16.75 7.58 6.36
CA GLU A 23 16.06 6.63 7.22
C GLU A 23 15.91 5.39 6.35
N ASP A 24 16.88 4.49 6.52
CA ASP A 24 16.91 3.11 6.10
C ASP A 24 15.49 2.55 6.27
N ASP A 25 14.72 2.53 5.18
CA ASP A 25 13.45 1.84 5.07
C ASP A 25 13.77 0.35 5.26
N GLU A 26 13.95 -0.05 6.53
CA GLU A 26 14.20 -1.41 6.99
C GLU A 26 13.11 -2.31 6.43
N ASP A 27 13.40 -2.92 5.29
CA ASP A 27 12.82 -4.16 4.79
C ASP A 27 11.32 -4.30 5.06
N ASP A 28 10.51 -3.33 4.62
CA ASP A 28 9.10 -3.58 4.39
C ASP A 28 9.03 -4.52 3.18
N ASP A 29 9.16 -5.83 3.47
CA ASP A 29 9.04 -6.98 2.57
C ASP A 29 7.58 -7.11 2.07
N LEU A 30 6.97 -5.98 1.71
CA LEU A 30 5.62 -5.79 1.20
C LEU A 30 5.41 -6.61 -0.08
N PHE A 31 6.50 -6.92 -0.79
CA PHE A 31 6.55 -7.79 -1.96
C PHE A 31 7.32 -9.10 -1.73
N GLY A 32 7.66 -9.41 -0.48
CA GLY A 32 8.35 -10.63 -0.08
C GLY A 32 7.63 -11.89 -0.49
N VAL A 33 8.16 -12.54 -1.52
CA VAL A 33 7.68 -13.87 -1.90
C VAL A 33 8.29 -14.87 -0.95
N THR A 34 7.46 -15.46 -0.08
CA THR A 34 7.94 -16.48 0.85
C THR A 34 8.54 -17.65 0.08
N SER A 35 9.78 -18.04 0.40
CA SER A 35 10.50 -19.14 -0.26
C SER A 35 9.86 -20.52 -0.06
N ASP A 36 9.06 -20.68 1.00
CA ASP A 36 8.36 -21.93 1.28
C ASP A 36 7.18 -22.17 0.32
N ALA A 37 7.15 -23.34 -0.31
CA ALA A 37 5.99 -23.82 -1.05
C ALA A 37 4.77 -23.95 -0.09
N ARG A 38 3.69 -23.23 -0.39
CA ARG A 38 2.45 -23.21 0.41
C ARG A 38 1.25 -23.33 -0.52
N THR A 39 0.21 -24.06 -0.10
CA THR A 39 -1.04 -24.06 -0.85
C THR A 39 -1.78 -22.74 -0.65
N ILE A 40 -2.07 -22.06 -1.75
CA ILE A 40 -2.85 -20.82 -1.75
C ILE A 40 -4.30 -21.13 -1.36
N CYS A 41 -4.91 -20.24 -0.57
CA CYS A 41 -6.34 -20.36 -0.25
C CYS A 41 -7.17 -20.23 -1.54
N HIS A 42 -7.90 -21.28 -1.90
CA HIS A 42 -8.67 -21.31 -3.14
C HIS A 42 -9.87 -20.34 -3.15
N LEU A 43 -10.32 -19.85 -1.99
CA LEU A 43 -11.42 -18.90 -1.92
C LEU A 43 -10.98 -17.46 -2.21
N CYS A 44 -9.90 -16.98 -1.58
CA CYS A 44 -9.40 -15.62 -1.76
C CYS A 44 -8.22 -15.52 -2.73
N GLY A 45 -7.79 -16.62 -3.33
CA GLY A 45 -6.64 -16.64 -4.24
C GLY A 45 -5.32 -16.16 -3.62
N GLY A 46 -5.20 -16.18 -2.29
CA GLY A 46 -4.02 -15.68 -1.58
C GLY A 46 -4.09 -14.21 -1.15
N ALA A 47 -5.16 -13.49 -1.46
CA ALA A 47 -5.29 -12.07 -1.07
C ALA A 47 -5.53 -11.86 0.43
N GLY A 48 -6.05 -12.86 1.15
CA GLY A 48 -6.42 -12.77 2.57
C GLY A 48 -7.76 -12.04 2.82
N PHE A 49 -8.23 -11.26 1.86
CA PHE A 49 -9.52 -10.57 1.86
C PHE A 49 -10.34 -10.94 0.63
N ILE A 50 -11.66 -10.73 0.73
CA ILE A 50 -12.59 -10.88 -0.39
C ILE A 50 -13.48 -9.64 -0.48
N ALA A 51 -14.00 -9.38 -1.67
CA ALA A 51 -14.88 -8.24 -1.92
C ALA A 51 -16.11 -8.28 -1.00
N ASN A 52 -16.40 -7.12 -0.40
CA ASN A 52 -17.55 -6.86 0.44
C ASN A 52 -18.22 -5.55 0.00
N PRO A 53 -18.87 -5.54 -1.18
CA PRO A 53 -19.51 -4.34 -1.70
C PRO A 53 -20.67 -3.92 -0.78
N THR A 54 -20.62 -2.68 -0.31
CA THR A 54 -21.62 -2.07 0.56
C THR A 54 -22.07 -0.73 -0.02
N ALA A 55 -23.32 -0.36 0.25
CA ALA A 55 -23.84 0.95 -0.12
C ALA A 55 -23.37 2.01 0.88
N ALA A 56 -22.82 3.11 0.39
CA ALA A 56 -22.39 4.24 1.19
C ALA A 56 -22.84 5.56 0.54
N VAL A 57 -22.89 6.63 1.33
CA VAL A 57 -23.12 8.00 0.84
C VAL A 57 -21.83 8.80 1.07
N ILE A 58 -21.18 9.22 -0.01
CA ILE A 58 -19.92 9.97 0.02
C ILE A 58 -20.18 11.33 -0.61
N GLY A 59 -19.99 12.41 0.16
CA GLY A 59 -20.29 13.77 -0.30
C GLY A 59 -21.76 13.98 -0.71
N GLY A 60 -22.69 13.28 -0.04
CA GLY A 60 -24.12 13.34 -0.35
C GLY A 60 -24.55 12.51 -1.58
N VAL A 61 -23.63 11.80 -2.24
CA VAL A 61 -23.92 10.97 -3.41
C VAL A 61 -23.88 9.49 -3.04
N PRO A 62 -24.90 8.68 -3.41
CA PRO A 62 -24.86 7.24 -3.19
C PRO A 62 -23.79 6.59 -4.07
N ARG A 63 -22.96 5.75 -3.46
CA ARG A 63 -21.87 5.01 -4.11
C ARG A 63 -21.85 3.59 -3.57
N THR A 64 -21.34 2.67 -4.38
CA THR A 64 -20.95 1.33 -3.91
C THR A 64 -19.47 1.39 -3.55
N VAL A 65 -19.13 0.96 -2.34
CA VAL A 65 -17.74 0.86 -1.87
C VAL A 65 -17.43 -0.59 -1.53
N ASP A 66 -16.22 -1.02 -1.86
CA ASP A 66 -15.69 -2.30 -1.41
C ASP A 66 -14.68 -2.04 -0.30
N ASN A 67 -15.10 -2.26 0.94
CA ASN A 67 -14.21 -2.13 2.10
C ASN A 67 -13.41 -3.41 2.35
N GLY A 68 -13.61 -4.45 1.52
CA GLY A 68 -13.14 -5.80 1.79
C GLY A 68 -13.78 -6.41 3.04
N ARG A 69 -13.67 -7.72 3.15
CA ARG A 69 -13.81 -8.44 4.41
C ARG A 69 -12.76 -9.51 4.50
N GLU A 70 -12.32 -9.82 5.70
CA GLU A 70 -11.39 -10.92 5.94
C GLU A 70 -11.95 -12.22 5.34
N CYS A 71 -11.09 -12.98 4.66
CA CYS A 71 -11.50 -14.22 4.03
C CYS A 71 -11.94 -15.24 5.10
N PRO A 72 -13.20 -15.69 5.12
CA PRO A 72 -13.69 -16.59 6.17
C PRO A 72 -13.14 -18.02 6.07
N HIS A 73 -12.45 -18.34 4.97
CA HIS A 73 -11.91 -19.67 4.73
C HIS A 73 -10.46 -19.82 5.22
N CYS A 74 -9.66 -18.75 5.16
CA CYS A 74 -8.29 -18.77 5.66
C CYS A 74 -8.03 -17.80 6.83
N ASN A 75 -9.01 -17.01 7.25
CA ASN A 75 -8.89 -16.00 8.32
C ASN A 75 -7.62 -15.16 8.14
N GLY A 76 -7.52 -14.50 6.97
CA GLY A 76 -6.40 -13.64 6.64
C GLY A 76 -5.07 -14.35 6.35
N ALA A 77 -4.94 -15.66 6.60
CA ALA A 77 -3.66 -16.37 6.51
C ALA A 77 -3.11 -16.53 5.08
N ARG A 78 -3.92 -16.24 4.04
CA ARG A 78 -3.60 -16.32 2.59
C ARG A 78 -3.33 -17.75 2.06
N LYS A 79 -2.98 -18.67 2.94
CA LYS A 79 -2.73 -20.10 2.69
C LYS A 79 -3.70 -20.97 3.47
N PHE A 80 -3.80 -22.23 3.10
CA PHE A 80 -4.50 -23.21 3.92
C PHE A 80 -3.54 -23.81 4.97
N PRO A 81 -3.83 -23.72 6.27
CA PRO A 81 -3.00 -24.34 7.30
C PRO A 81 -2.98 -25.87 7.12
N GLY A 82 -1.79 -26.47 7.16
CA GLY A 82 -1.62 -27.93 7.14
C GLY A 82 -1.61 -28.59 5.75
N LEU A 83 -1.78 -27.84 4.67
CA LEU A 83 -1.58 -28.33 3.30
C LEU A 83 -0.19 -27.87 2.80
N VAL A 84 0.75 -28.80 2.76
CA VAL A 84 2.09 -28.61 2.21
C VAL A 84 2.12 -29.30 0.84
N PRO A 85 2.41 -28.58 -0.25
CA PRO A 85 2.59 -29.21 -1.56
C PRO A 85 3.72 -30.25 -1.53
N PRO A 86 3.57 -31.41 -2.18
CA PRO A 86 4.69 -32.34 -2.35
C PRO A 86 5.79 -31.67 -3.19
N LEU A 87 7.05 -31.90 -2.80
CA LEU A 87 8.25 -31.47 -3.51
C LEU A 87 8.54 -32.38 -4.71
#